data_AF-A0A7C8NT26-F1
#
_entry.id   AF-A0A7C8NT26-F1
#
_cell.length_a   1.000
_cell.length_b   1.000
_cell.length_c   1.000
_cell.angle_alpha   90.00
_cell.angle_beta   90.00
_cell.angle_gamma   90.00
#
_symmetry.space_group_name_H-M   'P 1'
#
loop_
_entity.id
_entity.type
_entity.pdbx_description
1 polymer ?
#
loop_
_entity_poly.entity_id
_entity_poly.type
_entity_poly.pdbx_seq_one_letter_code
_entity_poly.pdbx_strand_id
1 'polypeptide(L)'
;MHPKTSSALRKVDAISKLLIHTQRLLDGPYRSKLSVSTDLESSLSSCKDQLDYLLRKLEVDFTQQPNGKGRRRDKLLRPFKISSHDLKWPFTKTEAEDIIRRLITAQELINRALQVDQINVVLSVEQKANLEKLPVANGAIFNSFEDEGEPECLPGTRTDLLRDLNTWIADPKETRIFWLCGMAGTGKSTISKALARKLS
;
A
#
# COMPACT_ATOMS: atom_id res chain seq x y z
N MET A 1 -33.65 -9.32 -23.00
CA MET A 1 -32.29 -9.36 -22.39
C MET A 1 -32.11 -10.72 -21.74
N HIS A 2 -31.14 -11.52 -22.19
CA HIS A 2 -30.93 -12.89 -21.71
C HIS A 2 -30.32 -12.91 -20.29
N PRO A 3 -30.68 -13.87 -19.42
CA PRO A 3 -30.20 -13.95 -18.03
C PRO A 3 -28.67 -14.11 -17.90
N LYS A 4 -27.99 -14.60 -18.93
CA LYS A 4 -26.53 -14.81 -18.94
C LYS A 4 -25.72 -13.50 -19.05
N THR A 5 -26.24 -12.47 -19.71
CA THR A 5 -25.52 -11.19 -19.83
C THR A 5 -25.54 -10.38 -18.53
N SER A 6 -26.59 -10.52 -17.71
CA SER A 6 -26.66 -9.88 -16.39
C SER A 6 -25.63 -10.44 -15.40
N SER A 7 -25.39 -11.75 -15.42
CA SER A 7 -24.40 -12.40 -14.54
C SER A 7 -22.95 -11.99 -14.86
N ALA A 8 -22.60 -11.91 -16.14
CA ALA A 8 -21.27 -11.47 -16.57
C ALA A 8 -21.00 -10.01 -16.20
N LEU A 9 -21.97 -9.11 -16.38
CA LEU A 9 -21.84 -7.70 -16.04
C LEU A 9 -21.55 -7.49 -14.53
N ARG A 10 -22.24 -8.26 -13.67
CA ARG A 10 -22.02 -8.21 -12.21
C ARG A 10 -20.62 -8.64 -11.81
N LYS A 11 -20.04 -9.64 -12.48
CA LYS A 11 -18.67 -10.09 -12.21
C LYS A 11 -17.65 -9.03 -12.62
N VAL A 12 -17.83 -8.40 -13.78
CA VAL A 12 -16.93 -7.32 -14.24
C VAL A 12 -16.98 -6.11 -13.29
N ASP A 13 -18.16 -5.70 -12.84
CA ASP A 13 -18.32 -4.63 -11.85
C ASP A 13 -17.63 -4.97 -10.52
N ALA A 14 -17.76 -6.21 -10.04
CA ALA A 14 -17.08 -6.66 -8.83
C ALA A 14 -15.55 -6.63 -8.97
N ILE A 15 -15.00 -7.09 -10.10
CA ILE A 15 -13.57 -7.06 -10.38
C ILE A 15 -13.05 -5.62 -10.48
N SER A 16 -13.79 -4.74 -11.16
CA SER A 16 -13.45 -3.32 -11.26
C SER A 16 -13.37 -2.65 -9.90
N LYS A 17 -14.37 -2.89 -9.03
CA LYS A 17 -14.36 -2.39 -7.65
C LYS A 17 -13.18 -2.93 -6.86
N LEU A 18 -12.90 -4.24 -6.95
CA LEU A 18 -11.76 -4.87 -6.28
C LEU A 18 -10.45 -4.20 -6.69
N LEU A 19 -10.21 -4.02 -8.01
CA LEU A 19 -9.04 -3.33 -8.54
C LEU A 19 -8.88 -1.92 -7.97
N ILE A 20 -9.95 -1.13 -7.95
CA ILE A 20 -9.93 0.24 -7.42
C ILE A 20 -9.61 0.24 -5.92
N HIS A 21 -10.22 -0.66 -5.15
CA HIS A 21 -9.97 -0.74 -3.71
C HIS A 21 -8.54 -1.17 -3.41
N THR A 22 -8.01 -2.16 -4.12
CA THR A 22 -6.62 -2.60 -3.99
C THR A 22 -5.64 -1.48 -4.36
N GLN A 23 -5.88 -0.75 -5.46
CA GLN A 23 -5.02 0.38 -5.82
C GLN A 23 -5.01 1.46 -4.73
N ARG A 24 -6.17 1.86 -4.21
CA ARG A 24 -6.26 2.84 -3.12
C ARG A 24 -5.53 2.39 -1.86
N LEU A 25 -5.56 1.10 -1.57
CA LEU A 25 -4.88 0.52 -0.43
C LEU A 25 -3.35 0.59 -0.61
N LEU A 26 -2.86 0.33 -1.84
CA LEU A 26 -1.45 0.43 -2.21
C LEU A 26 -0.96 1.88 -2.28
N ASP A 27 -1.81 2.83 -2.64
CA ASP A 27 -1.49 4.27 -2.62
C ASP A 27 -1.53 4.86 -1.19
N GLY A 28 -1.97 4.08 -0.21
CA GLY A 28 -2.18 4.52 1.17
C GLY A 28 -0.94 4.46 2.06
N PRO A 29 -1.03 4.99 3.29
CA PRO A 29 0.08 5.03 4.25
C PRO A 29 0.53 3.65 4.75
N TYR A 30 -0.26 2.61 4.49
CA TYR A 30 0.02 1.23 4.90
C TYR A 30 0.69 0.38 3.81
N ARG A 31 1.06 0.99 2.66
CA ARG A 31 1.74 0.31 1.54
C ARG A 31 2.91 -0.57 1.98
N SER A 32 3.73 -0.08 2.90
CA SER A 32 4.92 -0.80 3.40
C SER A 32 4.60 -2.11 4.14
N LYS A 33 3.35 -2.29 4.59
CA LYS A 33 2.89 -3.54 5.22
C LYS A 33 2.33 -4.55 4.22
N LEU A 34 2.14 -4.15 2.97
CA LEU A 34 1.49 -4.92 1.91
C LEU A 34 2.49 -5.31 0.83
N SER A 35 3.62 -5.89 1.23
CA SER A 35 4.75 -6.15 0.34
C SER A 35 4.40 -7.07 -0.83
N VAL A 36 3.52 -8.04 -0.62
CA VAL A 36 3.14 -8.98 -1.69
C VAL A 36 2.18 -8.31 -2.67
N SER A 37 1.25 -7.49 -2.18
CA SER A 37 0.32 -6.75 -3.04
C SER A 37 1.01 -5.61 -3.79
N THR A 38 2.11 -5.03 -3.28
CA THR A 38 2.89 -4.05 -4.04
C THR A 38 3.53 -4.66 -5.29
N ASP A 39 3.94 -5.93 -5.25
CA ASP A 39 4.52 -6.62 -6.41
C ASP A 39 3.48 -6.83 -7.53
N LEU A 40 2.19 -6.82 -7.18
CA LEU A 40 1.08 -6.92 -8.13
C LEU A 40 0.74 -5.62 -8.86
N GLU A 41 1.34 -4.48 -8.50
CA GLU A 41 0.99 -3.15 -9.05
C GLU A 41 1.05 -3.12 -10.59
N SER A 42 2.07 -3.75 -11.17
CA SER A 42 2.21 -3.90 -12.63
C SER A 42 1.08 -4.73 -13.27
N SER A 43 0.66 -5.79 -12.59
CA SER A 43 -0.45 -6.65 -13.03
C SER A 43 -1.80 -5.95 -12.87
N LEU A 44 -1.95 -5.14 -11.82
CA LEU A 44 -3.13 -4.31 -11.55
C LEU A 44 -3.31 -3.25 -12.63
N SER A 45 -2.22 -2.56 -12.99
CA SER A 45 -2.19 -1.59 -14.10
C SER A 45 -2.58 -2.27 -15.42
N SER A 46 -1.98 -3.43 -15.73
CA SER A 46 -2.29 -4.19 -16.94
C SER A 46 -3.78 -4.58 -17.03
N CYS A 47 -4.39 -5.02 -15.93
CA CYS A 47 -5.81 -5.35 -15.90
C CYS A 47 -6.72 -4.12 -16.08
N LYS A 48 -6.31 -2.98 -15.54
CA LYS A 48 -7.01 -1.70 -15.71
C LYS A 48 -6.94 -1.24 -17.17
N ASP A 49 -5.78 -1.33 -17.80
CA ASP A 49 -5.60 -0.98 -19.22
C ASP A 49 -6.46 -1.87 -20.12
N GLN A 50 -6.60 -3.15 -19.80
CA GLN A 50 -7.50 -4.06 -20.51
C GLN A 50 -8.98 -3.71 -20.35
N LEU A 51 -9.41 -3.28 -19.16
CA LEU A 51 -10.77 -2.81 -18.93
C LEU A 51 -11.05 -1.50 -19.67
N ASP A 52 -10.10 -0.56 -19.67
CA ASP A 52 -10.23 0.69 -20.42
C ASP A 52 -10.26 0.45 -21.93
N TYR A 53 -9.47 -0.50 -22.43
CA TYR A 53 -9.53 -0.95 -23.82
C TYR A 53 -10.92 -1.50 -24.17
N LEU A 54 -11.49 -2.37 -23.33
CA LEU A 54 -12.83 -2.91 -23.51
C LEU A 54 -13.89 -1.80 -23.57
N LEU A 55 -13.85 -0.88 -22.60
CA LEU A 55 -14.81 0.23 -22.50
C LEU A 55 -14.75 1.13 -23.75
N ARG A 56 -13.53 1.50 -24.17
CA ARG A 56 -13.34 2.33 -25.38
C ARG A 56 -13.83 1.62 -26.64
N LYS A 57 -13.52 0.34 -26.81
CA LYS A 57 -13.96 -0.42 -28.01
C LYS A 57 -15.48 -0.56 -28.07
N LEU A 58 -16.14 -0.70 -26.91
CA LEU A 58 -17.60 -0.67 -26.83
C LEU A 58 -18.16 0.72 -27.19
N GLU A 59 -17.61 1.80 -26.64
CA GLU A 59 -18.08 3.17 -26.90
C GLU A 59 -17.96 3.59 -28.37
N VAL A 60 -16.88 3.19 -29.05
CA VAL A 60 -16.65 3.50 -30.47
C VAL A 60 -17.72 2.87 -31.37
N ASP A 61 -18.14 1.65 -31.09
CA ASP A 61 -19.16 0.96 -31.90
C ASP A 61 -20.59 1.44 -31.58
N PHE A 62 -20.85 1.89 -30.35
CA PHE A 62 -22.13 2.53 -30.00
C PHE A 62 -22.27 3.96 -30.54
N THR A 63 -21.18 4.63 -30.90
CA THR A 63 -21.18 6.02 -31.41
C THR A 63 -21.17 6.12 -32.93
N GLN A 64 -20.87 5.04 -33.66
CA GLN A 64 -20.92 4.98 -35.13
C GLN A 64 -22.29 4.56 -35.70
N GLN A 65 -23.41 4.87 -35.03
CA GLN A 65 -24.72 4.80 -35.70
C GLN A 65 -24.81 5.89 -36.78
N PRO A 66 -25.13 5.56 -38.04
CA PRO A 66 -25.26 6.56 -39.08
C PRO A 66 -26.58 7.34 -38.89
N ASN A 67 -26.44 8.66 -38.81
CA ASN A 67 -27.46 9.68 -39.01
C ASN A 67 -28.68 9.73 -38.08
N GLY A 68 -28.61 10.64 -37.10
CA GLY A 68 -29.79 11.12 -36.39
C GLY A 68 -29.48 12.30 -35.47
N LYS A 69 -29.38 13.50 -36.06
CA LYS A 69 -29.40 14.86 -35.48
C LYS A 69 -29.42 14.97 -33.94
N GLY A 70 -28.40 15.68 -33.42
CA GLY A 70 -28.06 15.76 -32.01
C GLY A 70 -29.18 16.17 -31.05
N ARG A 71 -29.02 15.74 -29.80
CA ARG A 71 -29.54 16.45 -28.63
C ARG A 71 -28.79 16.05 -27.35
N ARG A 72 -28.75 17.03 -26.48
CA ARG A 72 -28.09 17.14 -25.17
C ARG A 72 -28.29 15.95 -24.23
N ARG A 73 -27.36 15.91 -23.27
CA ARG A 73 -27.36 15.20 -21.97
C ARG A 73 -28.76 15.06 -21.33
N ASP A 74 -28.86 14.01 -20.53
CA ASP A 74 -29.91 13.65 -19.56
C ASP A 74 -31.07 12.80 -20.09
N LYS A 75 -30.94 11.48 -19.84
CA LYS A 75 -32.01 10.56 -19.38
C LYS A 75 -31.44 9.17 -19.11
N LEU A 76 -31.03 8.98 -17.85
CA LEU A 76 -30.98 7.66 -17.23
C LEU A 76 -32.37 6.99 -17.36
N LEU A 77 -32.34 5.72 -17.76
CA LEU A 77 -33.41 4.72 -17.62
C LEU A 77 -34.70 4.95 -18.45
N ARG A 78 -34.68 4.49 -19.71
CA ARG A 78 -35.87 3.93 -20.38
C ARG A 78 -35.56 2.52 -20.87
N PRO A 79 -36.52 1.58 -20.84
CA PRO A 79 -36.29 0.19 -21.23
C PRO A 79 -36.09 0.14 -22.75
N PHE A 80 -34.86 -0.17 -23.16
CA PHE A 80 -34.47 -0.33 -24.55
C PHE A 80 -35.24 -1.50 -25.21
N LYS A 81 -36.15 -1.19 -26.14
CA LYS A 81 -36.49 -2.09 -27.25
C LYS A 81 -35.48 -1.83 -28.36
N ILE A 82 -34.35 -2.53 -28.32
CA ILE A 82 -33.41 -2.60 -29.44
C ILE A 82 -33.77 -3.87 -30.23
N SER A 83 -34.09 -3.71 -31.51
CA SER A 83 -34.28 -4.81 -32.46
C SER A 83 -32.96 -5.56 -32.67
N SER A 84 -33.04 -6.89 -32.68
CA SER A 84 -31.92 -7.81 -32.44
C SER A 84 -31.01 -8.11 -33.65
N HIS A 85 -31.04 -7.33 -34.74
CA HIS A 85 -30.32 -7.67 -35.98
C HIS A 85 -29.15 -6.74 -36.36
N ASP A 86 -29.03 -5.54 -35.78
CA ASP A 86 -27.99 -4.57 -36.20
C ASP A 86 -26.87 -4.31 -35.16
N LEU A 87 -26.92 -4.97 -33.99
CA LEU A 87 -25.83 -4.91 -33.01
C LEU A 87 -24.72 -5.87 -33.40
N LYS A 88 -23.81 -5.42 -34.28
CA LYS A 88 -22.56 -6.14 -34.53
C LYS A 88 -21.69 -6.03 -33.28
N TRP A 89 -21.58 -7.13 -32.54
CA TRP A 89 -20.78 -7.19 -31.33
C TRP A 89 -19.30 -6.86 -31.65
N PRO A 90 -18.62 -5.92 -30.94
CA PRO A 90 -17.30 -5.42 -31.31
C PRO A 90 -16.16 -6.43 -31.20
N PHE A 91 -16.38 -7.52 -30.47
CA PHE A 91 -15.34 -8.46 -30.10
C PHE A 91 -15.50 -9.77 -30.86
N THR A 92 -14.37 -10.39 -31.16
CA THR A 92 -14.39 -11.80 -31.49
C THR A 92 -14.67 -12.63 -30.24
N LYS A 93 -15.22 -13.84 -30.41
CA LYS A 93 -15.47 -14.76 -29.30
C LYS A 93 -14.18 -15.05 -28.51
N THR A 94 -13.08 -15.26 -29.22
CA THR A 94 -11.77 -15.58 -28.64
C THR A 94 -11.18 -14.41 -27.87
N GLU A 95 -11.32 -13.18 -28.38
CA GLU A 95 -10.87 -11.96 -27.71
C GLU A 95 -11.64 -11.72 -26.40
N ALA A 96 -12.97 -11.86 -26.42
CA ALA A 96 -13.78 -11.73 -25.22
C ALA A 96 -13.45 -12.82 -24.17
N GLU A 97 -13.23 -14.06 -24.60
CA GLU A 97 -12.85 -15.17 -23.72
C GLU A 97 -11.44 -15.01 -23.12
N ASP A 98 -10.48 -14.44 -23.85
CA ASP A 98 -9.14 -14.16 -23.32
C ASP A 98 -9.17 -13.08 -22.24
N ILE A 99 -9.89 -11.99 -22.49
CA ILE A 99 -9.99 -10.88 -21.53
C ILE A 99 -10.71 -11.32 -20.25
N ILE A 100 -11.81 -12.07 -20.38
CA ILE A 100 -12.51 -12.62 -19.20
C ILE A 100 -11.59 -13.54 -18.40
N ARG A 101 -10.81 -14.41 -19.05
CA ARG A 101 -9.85 -15.29 -18.37
C ARG A 101 -8.82 -14.49 -17.59
N ARG A 102 -8.20 -13.48 -18.20
CA ARG A 102 -7.20 -12.63 -17.53
C ARG A 102 -7.78 -11.89 -16.32
N LEU A 103 -8.99 -11.36 -16.44
CA LEU A 103 -9.67 -10.69 -15.33
C LEU A 103 -9.97 -11.63 -14.15
N ILE A 104 -10.39 -12.87 -14.43
CA ILE A 104 -10.61 -13.88 -13.40
C ILE A 104 -9.30 -14.25 -12.71
N THR A 105 -8.23 -14.51 -13.49
CA THR A 105 -6.91 -14.82 -12.93
C THR A 105 -6.37 -13.66 -12.08
N ALA A 106 -6.54 -12.43 -12.54
CA ALA A 106 -6.13 -11.25 -11.79
C ALA A 106 -6.89 -11.11 -10.46
N GLN A 107 -8.20 -11.34 -10.47
CA GLN A 107 -9.00 -11.36 -9.25
C GLN A 107 -8.47 -12.39 -8.24
N GLU A 108 -8.16 -13.60 -8.71
CA GLU A 108 -7.61 -14.66 -7.84
C GLU A 108 -6.25 -14.29 -7.27
N LEU A 109 -5.36 -13.72 -8.08
CA LEU A 109 -4.03 -13.28 -7.65
C LEU A 109 -4.11 -12.15 -6.62
N ILE A 110 -4.96 -11.14 -6.86
CA ILE A 110 -5.20 -10.04 -5.93
C ILE A 110 -5.69 -10.59 -4.59
N ASN A 111 -6.68 -11.48 -4.59
CA ASN A 111 -7.21 -12.06 -3.36
C ASN A 111 -6.16 -12.87 -2.61
N ARG A 112 -5.33 -13.66 -3.32
CA ARG A 112 -4.25 -14.44 -2.70
C ARG A 112 -3.18 -13.54 -2.08
N ALA A 113 -2.74 -12.50 -2.79
CA ALA A 113 -1.74 -11.57 -2.26
C ALA A 113 -2.26 -10.82 -1.03
N LEU A 114 -3.50 -10.32 -1.09
CA LEU A 114 -4.13 -9.65 0.04
C LEU A 114 -4.26 -10.58 1.26
N GLN A 115 -4.52 -11.88 1.06
CA GLN A 115 -4.53 -12.87 2.15
C GLN A 115 -3.14 -13.06 2.77
N VAL A 116 -2.09 -13.14 1.97
CA VAL A 116 -0.71 -13.26 2.49
C VAL A 116 -0.33 -12.00 3.26
N ASP A 117 -0.61 -10.82 2.71
CA ASP A 117 -0.35 -9.56 3.41
C ASP A 117 -1.16 -9.43 4.70
N GLN A 118 -2.41 -9.89 4.71
CA GLN A 118 -3.22 -9.94 5.93
C GLN A 118 -2.54 -10.79 7.01
N ILE A 119 -2.04 -11.98 6.66
CA ILE A 119 -1.30 -12.85 7.59
C ILE A 119 -0.06 -12.13 8.11
N ASN A 120 0.73 -11.49 7.24
CA ASN A 120 1.92 -10.74 7.64
C ASN A 120 1.58 -9.61 8.63
N VAL A 121 0.50 -8.87 8.38
CA VAL A 121 0.04 -7.81 9.29
C VAL A 121 -0.36 -8.39 10.65
N VAL A 122 -1.13 -9.48 10.67
CA VAL A 122 -1.57 -10.13 11.92
C VAL A 122 -0.36 -10.63 12.73
N LEU A 123 0.58 -11.31 12.09
CA LEU A 123 1.81 -11.78 12.73
C LEU A 123 2.64 -10.61 13.30
N SER A 124 2.71 -9.49 12.58
CA SER A 124 3.42 -8.29 13.06
C SER A 124 2.76 -7.67 14.30
N VAL A 125 1.43 -7.75 14.40
CA VAL A 125 0.68 -7.26 15.57
C VAL A 125 0.90 -8.18 16.76
N GLU A 126 0.85 -9.49 16.55
CA GLU A 126 1.14 -10.47 17.60
C GLU A 126 2.56 -10.31 18.15
N GLN A 127 3.56 -10.13 17.27
CA GLN A 127 4.93 -9.88 17.69
C GLN A 127 5.05 -8.63 18.56
N LYS A 128 4.42 -7.51 18.15
CA LYS A 128 4.42 -6.28 18.96
C LYS A 128 3.75 -6.47 20.31
N ALA A 129 2.58 -7.10 20.34
CA ALA A 129 1.86 -7.39 21.57
C ALA A 129 2.66 -8.31 22.51
N ASN A 130 3.47 -9.22 21.98
CA ASN A 130 4.35 -10.07 22.77
C ASN A 130 5.56 -9.29 23.30
N LEU A 131 6.14 -8.38 22.52
CA LEU A 131 7.22 -7.50 22.97
C LEU A 131 6.76 -6.56 24.09
N GLU A 132 5.53 -6.04 24.00
CA GLU A 132 4.92 -5.19 25.02
C GLU A 132 4.67 -5.92 26.36
N LYS A 133 4.58 -7.25 26.34
CA LYS A 133 4.43 -8.08 27.55
C LYS A 133 5.76 -8.42 28.22
N LEU A 134 6.90 -8.14 27.57
CA LEU A 134 8.19 -8.43 28.17
C LEU A 134 8.40 -7.53 29.40
N PRO A 135 8.81 -8.09 30.55
CA PRO A 135 9.08 -7.28 31.73
C PRO A 135 10.25 -6.35 31.43
N VAL A 136 10.06 -5.07 31.74
CA VAL A 136 11.16 -4.10 31.73
C VAL A 136 12.00 -4.36 32.97
N ALA A 137 13.31 -4.55 32.81
CA ALA A 137 14.21 -4.71 33.93
C ALA A 137 14.20 -3.44 34.80
N ASN A 138 14.23 -3.59 36.13
CA ASN A 138 14.37 -2.47 37.05
C ASN A 138 15.60 -1.62 36.66
N GLY A 139 15.44 -0.30 36.69
CA GLY A 139 16.51 0.64 36.30
C GLY A 139 16.67 0.86 34.80
N ALA A 140 16.10 0.01 33.92
CA ALA A 140 16.31 0.10 32.47
C ALA A 140 15.49 1.19 31.75
N ILE A 141 14.50 1.78 32.43
CA ILE A 141 13.74 2.91 31.90
C ILE A 141 14.64 4.15 31.92
N PHE A 142 14.64 4.92 30.82
CA PHE A 142 15.32 6.21 30.78
C PHE A 142 14.77 7.15 31.88
N ASN A 143 15.65 7.73 32.69
CA ASN A 143 15.29 8.47 33.92
C ASN A 143 14.60 7.60 34.99
N SER A 144 14.99 6.33 35.13
CA SER A 144 14.60 5.56 36.32
C SER A 144 15.12 6.26 37.59
N PHE A 145 14.47 6.03 38.73
CA PHE A 145 14.91 6.60 40.02
C PHE A 145 16.38 6.25 40.35
N GLU A 146 16.86 5.09 39.88
CA GLU A 146 18.25 4.66 40.04
C GLU A 146 19.25 5.51 39.22
N ASP A 147 18.76 6.22 38.19
CA ASP A 147 19.53 7.12 37.32
C ASP A 147 19.49 8.59 37.81
N GLU A 148 18.70 8.89 38.86
CA GLU A 148 18.66 10.22 39.47
C GLU A 148 19.99 10.54 40.16
N GLY A 149 20.73 11.50 39.60
CA GLY A 149 22.01 11.96 40.13
C GLY A 149 23.23 11.36 39.44
N GLU A 150 23.06 10.53 38.41
CA GLU A 150 24.18 10.10 37.60
C GLU A 150 24.80 11.27 36.80
N PRO A 151 26.13 11.36 36.72
CA PRO A 151 26.81 12.49 36.10
C PRO A 151 26.61 12.49 34.58
N GLU A 152 26.18 13.63 34.05
CA GLU A 152 26.21 13.95 32.62
C GLU A 152 27.60 14.44 32.17
N CYS A 153 27.77 14.66 30.87
CA CYS A 153 28.96 15.36 30.38
C CYS A 153 29.06 16.73 31.05
N LEU A 154 30.23 17.05 31.61
CA LEU A 154 30.49 18.35 32.20
C LEU A 154 30.21 19.46 31.18
N PRO A 155 29.68 20.62 31.60
CA PRO A 155 29.41 21.74 30.70
C PRO A 155 30.64 22.11 29.86
N GLY A 156 30.45 22.29 28.56
CA GLY A 156 31.54 22.63 27.62
C GLY A 156 32.46 21.46 27.24
N THR A 157 32.23 20.25 27.75
CA THR A 157 33.00 19.05 27.35
C THR A 157 32.23 18.22 26.31
N ARG A 158 32.95 17.49 25.45
CA ARG A 158 32.38 16.57 24.45
C ARG A 158 31.36 17.21 23.51
N THR A 159 31.36 18.53 23.37
CA THR A 159 30.41 19.30 22.56
C THR A 159 30.46 18.93 21.09
N ASP A 160 31.66 18.79 20.51
CA ASP A 160 31.83 18.41 19.11
C ASP A 160 31.31 16.99 18.86
N LEU A 161 31.69 16.03 19.71
CA LEU A 161 31.21 14.66 19.61
C LEU A 161 29.69 14.56 19.72
N LEU A 162 29.06 15.30 20.65
CA LEU A 162 27.60 15.33 20.78
C LEU A 162 26.92 15.96 19.56
N ARG A 163 27.55 16.97 18.92
CA ARG A 163 27.05 17.56 17.68
C ARG A 163 27.13 16.57 16.51
N ASP A 164 28.23 15.83 16.42
CA ASP A 164 28.43 14.82 15.38
C ASP A 164 27.41 13.68 15.55
N LEU A 165 27.18 13.22 16.78
CA LEU A 165 26.14 12.25 17.12
C LEU A 165 24.74 12.73 16.74
N ASN A 166 24.39 13.99 17.04
CA ASN A 166 23.09 14.54 16.63
C ASN A 166 22.93 14.62 15.12
N THR A 167 24.00 14.95 14.40
CA THR A 167 24.01 14.99 12.93
C THR A 167 23.81 13.58 12.36
N TRP A 168 24.52 12.60 12.91
CA TRP A 168 24.40 11.19 12.56
C TRP A 168 22.98 10.65 12.80
N ILE A 169 22.33 11.00 13.92
CA ILE A 169 20.95 10.57 14.23
C ILE A 169 19.93 11.16 13.25
N ALA A 170 20.14 12.41 12.83
CA ALA A 170 19.21 13.13 11.97
C ALA A 170 19.30 12.71 10.49
N ASP A 171 20.39 12.07 10.06
CA ASP A 171 20.56 11.69 8.66
C ASP A 171 19.89 10.34 8.34
N PRO A 172 18.84 10.30 7.50
CA PRO A 172 18.18 9.06 7.10
C PRO A 172 19.05 8.14 6.22
N LYS A 173 20.16 8.65 5.67
CA LYS A 173 21.11 7.90 4.84
C LYS A 173 22.25 7.26 5.62
N GLU A 174 22.46 7.69 6.87
CA GLU A 174 23.53 7.17 7.73
C GLU A 174 23.22 5.77 8.29
N THR A 175 24.27 5.12 8.77
CA THR A 175 24.14 3.80 9.42
C THR A 175 23.36 3.92 10.72
N ARG A 176 22.61 2.87 11.09
CA ARG A 176 21.78 2.87 12.32
C ARG A 176 22.56 2.48 13.60
N ILE A 177 23.84 2.14 13.49
CA ILE A 177 24.69 1.73 14.60
C ILE A 177 25.92 2.64 14.67
N PHE A 178 26.07 3.37 15.77
CA PHE A 178 27.27 4.16 16.06
C PHE A 178 28.15 3.43 17.07
N TRP A 179 29.43 3.23 16.75
CA TRP A 179 30.37 2.51 17.62
C TRP A 179 31.30 3.48 18.36
N LEU A 180 30.98 3.79 19.63
CA LEU A 180 31.80 4.66 20.48
C LEU A 180 32.89 3.86 21.22
N CYS A 181 34.11 3.91 20.71
CA CYS A 181 35.29 3.25 21.28
C CYS A 181 36.10 4.16 22.21
N GLY A 182 36.73 3.59 23.23
CA GLY A 182 37.67 4.32 24.09
C GLY A 182 38.06 3.54 25.34
N MET A 183 39.15 3.96 25.98
CA MET A 183 39.67 3.35 27.21
C MET A 183 38.61 3.30 28.33
N ALA A 184 38.70 2.33 29.24
CA ALA A 184 37.83 2.29 30.42
C ALA A 184 37.96 3.60 31.22
N GLY A 185 36.86 4.07 31.81
CA GLY A 185 36.84 5.32 32.60
C GLY A 185 36.81 6.63 31.79
N THR A 186 36.79 6.60 30.45
CA THR A 186 36.76 7.84 29.64
C THR A 186 35.38 8.50 29.50
N GLY A 187 34.37 8.04 30.24
CA GLY A 187 33.03 8.61 30.23
C GLY A 187 32.16 8.24 29.02
N LYS A 188 32.39 7.08 28.38
CA LYS A 188 31.56 6.61 27.26
C LYS A 188 30.08 6.47 27.64
N SER A 189 29.79 5.85 28.78
CA SER A 189 28.41 5.72 29.30
C SER A 189 27.79 7.08 29.60
N THR A 190 28.59 8.01 30.15
CA THR A 190 28.18 9.40 30.40
C THR A 190 27.81 10.14 29.11
N ILE A 191 28.55 9.91 28.01
CA ILE A 191 28.21 10.47 26.68
C ILE A 191 26.87 9.93 26.20
N SER A 192 26.64 8.61 26.28
CA SER A 192 25.36 8.00 25.88
C SER A 192 24.18 8.56 26.68
N LYS A 193 24.35 8.76 27.99
CA LYS A 193 23.32 9.35 28.87
C LYS A 193 23.04 10.81 28.54
N ALA A 194 24.09 11.62 28.38
CA ALA A 194 23.96 13.02 27.99
C ALA A 194 23.29 13.18 26.61
N LEU A 195 23.57 12.27 25.67
CA LEU A 195 22.88 12.23 24.38
C LEU A 195 21.41 11.88 24.53
N ALA A 196 21.08 10.82 25.30
CA ALA A 196 19.69 10.42 25.55
C ALA A 196 18.85 11.57 26.12
N ARG A 197 19.41 12.34 27.06
CA ARG A 197 18.72 13.50 27.66
C ARG A 197 18.59 14.72 26.75
N LYS A 198 19.42 14.85 25.73
CA LYS A 198 19.24 15.86 24.68
C LYS A 198 18.14 15.51 23.67
N LEU A 199 17.79 14.23 23.56
CA LEU A 199 16.84 13.71 22.57
C LEU A 199 15.47 13.37 23.15
N SER A 200 15.36 13.28 24.48
CA SER A 200 14.10 13.14 25.22
C SER A 200 13.29 14.42 25.21
#